data_AF-D9XZT4-F1
#
_entry.id   AF-D9XZT4-F1
#
_cell.length_a   1.000
_cell.length_b   1.000
_cell.length_c   1.000
_cell.angle_alpha   90.00
_cell.angle_beta   90.00
_cell.angle_gamma   90.00
#
_symmetry.space_group_name_H-M   'P 1'
#
loop_
_entity.id
_entity.type
_entity.pdbx_description
1 polymer ?
#
loop_
_entity_poly.entity_id
_entity_poly.type
_entity_poly.pdbx_seq_one_letter_code
_entity_poly.pdbx_strand_id
1 'polypeptide(L)'
;MVTSVTVRGGTPRDSVKPVSDRREGAGVNKGYAVYCDADPYFYEAPHRTVSPAGTGRSRYAAASWPVPAGWQRNESGDWLALRPADAELPDQGWKIHVSACLDNAESVLERVWRHCVDGGTAFKFVPSRYLLHQRNAKYADRAGSGKFITVYPADETRCERLAAELSELLAGEPGPHILSDLRLGDGPVHVRYGGFTRRNCYDAQGELRPAVTGPDGVLVPDLRGPVFRIPDWVEPPAFLRPHLRARDALTVAGLPYAIESALHFSNGGGVYLARDSRTGAQVVLKEARPHAGLAADGADAVTRLHRERRALERLSGLDCTPEVLDHLTVGEHHFLVLEHIDGKPLNTFFARRHPLIEADPGERKLAEYTAWALDVHARVERAVEAVHDRGVVFNDLHLFNIMIREDDSVALLDFEAAHEVGEAGRQTVANPGFVAPSDRRGVAVDRYALACLRLALFLPLTSLLALDRRKAAHLADVVVDQFPGGTRAFLDARGRGDHGRHHGPPPPFGGADGTGRVVPVPAGRLPSQPRTP
;
A
#
# COMPACT_ATOMS: atom_id res chain seq x y z
N MET A 1 12.27 -12.88 -12.22
CA MET A 1 11.81 -12.02 -13.34
C MET A 1 10.60 -11.23 -12.90
N VAL A 2 10.90 -10.00 -12.51
CA VAL A 2 10.00 -8.87 -12.22
C VAL A 2 9.16 -8.59 -13.47
N THR A 3 7.95 -8.03 -13.33
CA THR A 3 7.05 -7.67 -14.43
C THR A 3 7.79 -6.81 -15.47
N SER A 4 8.38 -7.48 -16.45
CA SER A 4 9.18 -6.87 -17.49
C SER A 4 8.32 -6.80 -18.73
N VAL A 5 8.11 -5.58 -19.21
CA VAL A 5 7.77 -5.29 -20.60
C VAL A 5 8.65 -6.17 -21.49
N THR A 6 8.05 -7.09 -22.24
CA THR A 6 8.81 -7.97 -23.13
C THR A 6 9.13 -7.20 -24.41
N VAL A 7 10.32 -6.60 -24.45
CA VAL A 7 10.90 -6.06 -25.69
C VAL A 7 11.53 -7.25 -26.44
N ARG A 8 10.93 -7.66 -27.56
CA ARG A 8 11.58 -8.61 -28.48
C ARG A 8 12.63 -7.86 -29.30
N GLY A 9 13.91 -8.04 -28.95
CA GLY A 9 15.06 -7.56 -29.71
C GLY A 9 15.60 -8.61 -30.70
N GLY A 10 16.05 -8.15 -31.87
CA GLY A 10 16.80 -8.93 -32.84
C GLY A 10 18.19 -9.36 -32.32
N THR A 11 18.69 -10.44 -32.91
CA THR A 11 19.92 -11.18 -32.61
C THR A 11 21.21 -10.46 -33.10
N PRO A 12 22.45 -10.92 -32.78
CA PRO A 12 23.10 -10.82 -31.46
C PRO A 12 24.60 -10.44 -31.58
N ARG A 13 25.13 -9.44 -30.86
CA ARG A 13 26.58 -9.36 -30.59
C ARG A 13 26.88 -8.80 -29.19
N ASP A 14 27.70 -9.59 -28.50
CA ASP A 14 28.59 -9.26 -27.38
C ASP A 14 28.00 -8.86 -26.01
N SER A 15 27.82 -9.90 -25.20
CA SER A 15 28.26 -10.01 -23.79
C SER A 15 28.06 -8.80 -22.85
N VAL A 16 26.88 -8.71 -22.25
CA VAL A 16 26.69 -8.09 -20.93
C VAL A 16 26.09 -9.11 -19.97
N LYS A 17 26.82 -9.41 -18.88
CA LYS A 17 26.43 -10.32 -17.81
C LYS A 17 25.11 -9.87 -17.15
N PRO A 18 24.21 -10.79 -16.74
CA PRO A 18 23.03 -10.43 -15.97
C PRO A 18 23.44 -9.86 -14.61
N VAL A 19 22.86 -8.70 -14.27
CA VAL A 19 23.01 -8.04 -12.97
C VAL A 19 22.47 -8.97 -11.90
N SER A 20 23.39 -9.36 -11.02
CA SER A 20 23.14 -10.17 -9.83
C SER A 20 22.17 -9.49 -8.88
N ASP A 21 21.29 -10.32 -8.30
CA ASP A 21 20.75 -10.27 -6.94
C ASP A 21 21.46 -9.24 -6.03
N ARG A 22 21.02 -7.98 -6.09
CA ARG A 22 21.07 -7.14 -4.90
C ARG A 22 19.84 -7.50 -4.09
N ARG A 23 20.08 -8.36 -3.09
CA ARG A 23 19.23 -8.58 -1.94
C ARG A 23 18.63 -7.24 -1.49
N GLU A 24 17.35 -7.01 -1.82
CA GLU A 24 16.48 -6.34 -0.86
C GLU A 24 16.62 -7.16 0.41
N GLY A 25 17.31 -6.62 1.42
CA GLY A 25 17.37 -7.23 2.73
C GLY A 25 15.96 -7.61 3.13
N ALA A 26 15.79 -8.77 3.76
CA ALA A 26 14.52 -9.29 4.25
C ALA A 26 13.80 -8.22 5.10
N GLY A 27 13.08 -7.35 4.40
CA GLY A 27 12.28 -6.29 4.96
C GLY A 27 11.11 -6.99 5.62
N VAL A 28 10.86 -6.63 6.87
CA VAL A 28 9.71 -7.09 7.65
C VAL A 28 8.50 -7.23 6.73
N ASN A 29 7.93 -8.44 6.67
CA ASN A 29 6.80 -8.77 5.80
C ASN A 29 5.72 -7.70 5.91
N LYS A 30 5.54 -6.84 4.90
CA LYS A 30 4.61 -5.70 4.91
C LYS A 30 3.16 -6.08 5.25
N GLY A 31 2.83 -7.37 5.26
CA GLY A 31 1.56 -7.91 5.74
C GLY A 31 1.28 -7.75 7.24
N TYR A 32 2.24 -7.41 8.11
CA TYR A 32 1.94 -7.20 9.54
C TYR A 32 1.10 -5.94 9.80
N ALA A 33 1.17 -4.94 8.92
CA ALA A 33 0.46 -3.66 9.09
C ALA A 33 -1.05 -3.87 9.24
N VAL A 34 -1.62 -4.83 8.50
CA VAL A 34 -3.04 -5.18 8.58
C VAL A 34 -3.43 -5.70 9.97
N TYR A 35 -2.50 -6.34 10.69
CA TYR A 35 -2.71 -6.82 12.05
C TYR A 35 -2.59 -5.70 13.09
N CYS A 36 -1.80 -4.66 12.81
CA CYS A 36 -1.74 -3.44 13.62
C CYS A 36 -2.97 -2.55 13.40
N ASP A 37 -3.57 -2.58 12.20
CA ASP A 37 -4.82 -1.85 11.92
C ASP A 37 -6.04 -2.51 12.58
N ALA A 38 -5.95 -3.81 12.85
CA ALA A 38 -7.03 -4.58 13.45
C ALA A 38 -7.34 -4.11 14.88
N ASP A 39 -6.32 -3.85 15.69
CA ASP A 39 -6.46 -3.35 17.05
C ASP A 39 -5.38 -2.28 17.35
N PRO A 40 -5.74 -1.13 17.97
CA PRO A 40 -4.82 -0.02 18.20
C PRO A 40 -3.66 -0.33 19.16
N TYR A 41 -3.75 -1.42 19.94
CA TYR A 41 -2.78 -1.75 20.99
C TYR A 41 -2.12 -3.12 20.81
N PHE A 42 -2.78 -4.06 20.13
CA PHE A 42 -2.31 -5.43 19.97
C PHE A 42 -2.24 -5.87 18.50
N TYR A 43 -1.36 -6.82 18.20
CA TYR A 43 -1.44 -7.55 16.94
C TYR A 43 -2.68 -8.45 16.97
N GLU A 44 -3.67 -8.16 16.13
CA GLU A 44 -4.88 -8.97 16.02
C GLU A 44 -5.15 -9.37 14.57
N ALA A 45 -5.74 -10.54 14.37
CA ALA A 45 -6.11 -11.01 13.04
C ALA A 45 -7.34 -10.23 12.54
N PRO A 46 -7.30 -9.60 11.35
CA PRO A 46 -8.37 -8.75 10.85
C PRO A 46 -9.75 -9.41 10.87
N HIS A 47 -9.83 -10.69 10.51
CA HIS A 47 -11.09 -11.45 10.48
C HIS A 47 -11.72 -11.67 11.86
N ARG A 48 -10.96 -11.55 12.96
CA ARG A 48 -11.50 -11.65 14.34
C ARG A 48 -12.16 -10.37 14.82
N THR A 49 -11.88 -9.24 14.17
CA THR A 49 -12.41 -7.92 14.54
C THR A 49 -13.75 -7.58 13.88
N VAL A 50 -14.24 -8.48 13.01
CA VAL A 50 -15.50 -8.33 12.28
C VAL A 50 -16.64 -8.83 13.17
N SER A 51 -17.37 -7.89 13.81
CA SER A 51 -18.52 -8.22 14.64
C SER A 51 -19.77 -8.55 13.79
N PRO A 52 -20.61 -9.53 14.19
CA PRO A 52 -21.92 -9.77 13.57
C PRO A 52 -22.92 -8.61 13.75
N ALA A 53 -22.71 -7.74 14.74
CA ALA A 53 -23.60 -6.61 15.04
C ALA A 53 -22.81 -5.32 15.33
N GLY A 54 -23.16 -4.26 14.60
CA GLY A 54 -22.85 -2.86 14.91
C GLY A 54 -21.42 -2.38 14.61
N THR A 55 -21.32 -1.23 13.92
CA THR A 55 -20.12 -0.48 13.49
C THR A 55 -19.49 -0.90 12.15
N GLY A 56 -18.69 -0.01 11.53
CA GLY A 56 -18.17 -0.07 10.15
C GLY A 56 -17.29 -1.27 9.77
N ARG A 57 -17.23 -2.30 10.62
CA ARG A 57 -16.62 -3.62 10.39
C ARG A 57 -17.67 -4.74 10.25
N SER A 58 -18.93 -4.42 9.92
CA SER A 58 -20.01 -5.41 9.74
C SER A 58 -19.77 -6.34 8.55
N ARG A 59 -20.29 -7.57 8.66
CA ARG A 59 -20.34 -8.53 7.55
C ARG A 59 -21.34 -8.09 6.48
N TYR A 60 -21.13 -8.53 5.25
CA TYR A 60 -22.15 -8.45 4.19
C TYR A 60 -23.37 -9.30 4.58
N ALA A 61 -24.57 -8.94 4.12
CA ALA A 61 -25.80 -9.65 4.44
C ALA A 61 -25.72 -11.13 4.04
N ALA A 62 -25.18 -11.41 2.84
CA ALA A 62 -24.99 -12.78 2.32
C ALA A 62 -24.07 -13.65 3.20
N ALA A 63 -23.15 -13.06 3.97
CA ALA A 63 -22.31 -13.80 4.91
C ALA A 63 -23.07 -14.32 6.15
N SER A 64 -24.29 -13.81 6.37
CA SER A 64 -25.16 -14.16 7.50
C SER A 64 -26.37 -14.98 7.09
N TRP A 65 -26.55 -15.27 5.79
CA TRP A 65 -27.65 -16.10 5.32
C TRP A 65 -27.53 -17.55 5.81
N PRO A 66 -28.66 -18.26 5.98
CA PRO A 66 -28.66 -19.68 6.30
C PRO A 66 -27.91 -20.49 5.23
N VAL A 67 -27.21 -21.53 5.66
CA VAL A 67 -26.58 -22.48 4.73
C VAL A 67 -27.68 -23.29 4.05
N PRO A 68 -27.74 -23.34 2.70
CA PRO A 68 -28.75 -24.12 2.00
C PRO A 68 -28.71 -25.61 2.35
N ALA A 69 -29.84 -26.31 2.21
CA ALA A 69 -29.88 -27.76 2.42
C ALA A 69 -28.92 -28.47 1.45
N GLY A 70 -28.13 -29.43 1.96
CA GLY A 70 -27.10 -30.12 1.17
C GLY A 70 -25.81 -29.33 0.98
N TRP A 71 -25.64 -28.16 1.58
CA TRP A 71 -24.41 -27.37 1.53
C TRP A 71 -23.67 -27.35 2.87
N GLN A 72 -22.38 -27.04 2.80
CA GLN A 72 -21.52 -26.84 3.96
C GLN A 72 -20.86 -25.45 3.88
N ARG A 73 -20.63 -24.86 5.06
CA ARG A 73 -19.93 -23.59 5.24
C ARG A 73 -18.63 -23.81 6.01
N ASN A 74 -17.57 -23.12 5.61
CA ASN A 74 -16.32 -23.08 6.35
C ASN A 74 -15.77 -21.65 6.39
N GLU A 75 -15.23 -21.21 7.52
CA GLU A 75 -14.52 -19.94 7.65
C GLU A 75 -13.04 -20.19 7.93
N SER A 76 -12.16 -19.57 7.14
CA SER A 76 -10.72 -19.73 7.30
C SER A 76 -10.00 -18.44 6.92
N GLY A 77 -9.35 -17.81 7.91
CA GLY A 77 -8.75 -16.50 7.75
C GLY A 77 -9.80 -15.48 7.30
N ASP A 78 -9.50 -14.74 6.24
CA ASP A 78 -10.35 -13.68 5.72
C ASP A 78 -11.45 -14.19 4.76
N TRP A 79 -11.67 -15.50 4.68
CA TRP A 79 -12.57 -16.13 3.72
C TRP A 79 -13.70 -16.90 4.38
N LEU A 80 -14.88 -16.79 3.80
CA LEU A 80 -16.03 -17.66 4.02
C LEU A 80 -16.28 -18.47 2.74
N ALA A 81 -16.29 -19.80 2.86
CA ALA A 81 -16.51 -20.73 1.77
C ALA A 81 -17.85 -21.45 1.90
N LEU A 82 -18.54 -21.64 0.77
CA LEU A 82 -19.70 -22.52 0.63
C LEU A 82 -19.42 -23.56 -0.46
N ARG A 83 -19.81 -24.81 -0.18
CA ARG A 83 -19.74 -25.91 -1.16
C ARG A 83 -20.89 -26.91 -0.96
N PRO A 84 -21.36 -27.59 -2.01
CA PRO A 84 -22.21 -28.77 -1.83
C PRO A 84 -21.50 -29.83 -0.98
N ALA A 85 -22.24 -30.52 -0.12
CA ALA A 85 -21.70 -31.48 0.84
C ALA A 85 -21.06 -32.70 0.16
N ASP A 86 -21.54 -33.05 -1.03
CA ASP A 86 -21.12 -34.14 -1.89
C ASP A 86 -20.18 -33.70 -3.02
N ALA A 87 -19.80 -32.42 -3.08
CA ALA A 87 -18.93 -31.92 -4.14
C ALA A 87 -17.50 -32.47 -3.99
N GLU A 88 -17.08 -33.26 -4.98
CA GLU A 88 -15.67 -33.58 -5.24
C GLU A 88 -15.08 -32.51 -6.15
N LEU A 89 -14.16 -31.71 -5.61
CA LEU A 89 -13.43 -30.70 -6.36
C LEU A 89 -12.10 -31.28 -6.85
N PRO A 90 -11.66 -30.93 -8.07
CA PRO A 90 -10.32 -31.29 -8.51
C PRO A 90 -9.28 -30.63 -7.60
N ASP A 91 -8.09 -31.21 -7.54
CA ASP A 91 -7.00 -30.65 -6.72
C ASP A 91 -6.46 -29.32 -7.24
N GLN A 92 -6.58 -29.11 -8.55
CA GLN A 92 -6.14 -27.92 -9.28
C GLN A 92 -6.96 -27.75 -10.54
N GLY A 93 -6.97 -26.52 -11.07
CA GLY A 93 -7.64 -26.21 -12.32
C GLY A 93 -7.78 -24.72 -12.54
N TRP A 94 -8.62 -24.36 -13.51
CA TRP A 94 -9.04 -22.99 -13.72
C TRP A 94 -10.08 -22.59 -12.67
N LYS A 95 -9.79 -21.52 -11.94
CA LYS A 95 -10.72 -20.88 -11.00
C LYS A 95 -11.06 -19.49 -11.50
N ILE A 96 -12.28 -19.07 -11.21
CA ILE A 96 -12.80 -17.75 -11.58
C ILE A 96 -12.72 -16.86 -10.35
N HIS A 97 -12.17 -15.68 -10.49
CA HIS A 97 -12.17 -14.66 -9.46
C HIS A 97 -13.02 -13.47 -9.92
N VAL A 98 -13.81 -12.94 -9.00
CA VAL A 98 -14.59 -11.73 -9.19
C VAL A 98 -14.00 -10.65 -8.29
N SER A 99 -13.76 -9.47 -8.84
CA SER A 99 -13.43 -8.27 -8.07
C SER A 99 -14.68 -7.40 -7.85
N ALA A 100 -14.59 -6.45 -6.92
CA ALA A 100 -15.64 -5.47 -6.67
C ALA A 100 -15.06 -4.21 -6.02
N CYS A 101 -15.72 -3.09 -6.25
CA CYS A 101 -15.55 -1.87 -5.47
C CYS A 101 -16.29 -1.98 -4.14
N LEU A 102 -15.99 -1.09 -3.18
CA LEU A 102 -16.60 -1.15 -1.85
C LEU A 102 -18.09 -0.80 -1.85
N ASP A 103 -18.56 -0.07 -2.86
CA ASP A 103 -19.93 0.40 -3.03
C ASP A 103 -20.83 -0.63 -3.74
N ASN A 104 -20.29 -1.45 -4.64
CA ASN A 104 -21.04 -2.52 -5.32
C ASN A 104 -20.85 -3.92 -4.72
N ALA A 105 -19.91 -4.12 -3.79
CA ALA A 105 -19.58 -5.44 -3.24
C ALA A 105 -20.78 -6.23 -2.67
N GLU A 106 -21.72 -5.56 -2.00
CA GLU A 106 -22.92 -6.22 -1.45
C GLU A 106 -23.77 -6.82 -2.58
N SER A 107 -24.05 -6.04 -3.62
CA SER A 107 -24.87 -6.44 -4.76
C SER A 107 -24.17 -7.50 -5.63
N VAL A 108 -22.85 -7.37 -5.85
CA VAL A 108 -22.05 -8.36 -6.58
C VAL A 108 -22.06 -9.70 -5.83
N LEU A 109 -21.85 -9.68 -4.52
CA LEU A 109 -21.85 -10.89 -3.70
C LEU A 109 -23.21 -11.59 -3.71
N GLU A 110 -24.30 -10.85 -3.54
CA GLU A 110 -25.66 -11.41 -3.59
C GLU A 110 -25.94 -12.13 -4.92
N ARG A 111 -25.60 -11.51 -6.05
CA ARG A 111 -25.80 -12.10 -7.38
C ARG A 111 -24.96 -13.36 -7.59
N VAL A 112 -23.66 -13.30 -7.28
CA VAL A 112 -22.76 -14.45 -7.45
C VAL A 112 -23.12 -15.58 -6.48
N TRP A 113 -23.48 -15.24 -5.23
CA TRP A 113 -23.92 -16.23 -4.25
C TRP A 113 -25.13 -17.02 -4.77
N ARG A 114 -26.18 -16.33 -5.25
CA ARG A 114 -27.38 -17.01 -5.77
C ARG A 114 -27.06 -17.87 -6.97
N HIS A 115 -26.33 -17.31 -7.93
CA HIS A 115 -25.92 -18.04 -9.13
C HIS A 115 -25.11 -19.31 -8.79
N CYS A 116 -24.14 -19.23 -7.88
CA CYS A 116 -23.35 -20.39 -7.47
C CYS A 116 -24.18 -21.42 -6.68
N VAL A 117 -25.09 -20.98 -5.81
CA VAL A 117 -25.96 -21.89 -5.04
C VAL A 117 -26.95 -22.61 -5.95
N ASP A 118 -27.62 -21.89 -6.85
CA ASP A 118 -28.57 -22.46 -7.81
C ASP A 118 -27.85 -23.40 -8.79
N GLY A 119 -26.62 -23.08 -9.18
CA GLY A 119 -25.78 -23.87 -10.08
C GLY A 119 -24.98 -24.98 -9.41
N GLY A 120 -25.10 -25.20 -8.10
CA GLY A 120 -24.37 -26.27 -7.40
C GLY A 120 -22.84 -26.12 -7.41
N THR A 121 -22.32 -24.89 -7.50
CA THR A 121 -20.89 -24.62 -7.68
C THR A 121 -20.24 -24.12 -6.40
N ALA A 122 -19.13 -24.74 -5.98
CA ALA A 122 -18.40 -24.30 -4.79
C ALA A 122 -17.75 -22.93 -5.00
N PHE A 123 -17.77 -22.09 -3.96
CA PHE A 123 -17.21 -20.75 -4.01
C PHE A 123 -16.80 -20.26 -2.62
N LYS A 124 -15.98 -19.22 -2.57
CA LYS A 124 -15.64 -18.51 -1.35
C LYS A 124 -15.56 -17.01 -1.59
N PHE A 125 -15.74 -16.23 -0.55
CA PHE A 125 -15.71 -14.77 -0.64
C PHE A 125 -15.18 -14.13 0.64
N VAL A 126 -14.81 -12.86 0.54
CA VAL A 126 -14.42 -12.03 1.68
C VAL A 126 -15.69 -11.57 2.42
N PRO A 127 -15.89 -11.88 3.70
CA PRO A 127 -17.20 -11.76 4.35
C PRO A 127 -17.56 -10.34 4.82
N SER A 128 -16.67 -9.36 4.71
CA SER A 128 -16.94 -7.99 5.19
C SER A 128 -16.28 -6.90 4.34
N ARG A 129 -16.88 -5.70 4.39
CA ARG A 129 -16.37 -4.49 3.74
C ARG A 129 -14.98 -4.09 4.23
N TYR A 130 -14.73 -4.22 5.53
CA TYR A 130 -13.43 -3.94 6.14
C TYR A 130 -12.33 -4.85 5.57
N LEU A 131 -12.59 -6.15 5.46
CA LEU A 131 -11.61 -7.09 4.91
C LEU A 131 -11.38 -6.85 3.41
N LEU A 132 -12.42 -6.48 2.65
CA LEU A 132 -12.27 -6.13 1.24
C LEU A 132 -11.42 -4.85 1.06
N HIS A 133 -11.64 -3.82 1.90
CA HIS A 133 -10.83 -2.61 1.92
C HIS A 133 -9.36 -2.95 2.18
N GLN A 134 -9.06 -3.71 3.23
CA GLN A 134 -7.69 -4.08 3.59
C GLN A 134 -6.99 -4.90 2.49
N ARG A 135 -7.72 -5.78 1.80
CA ARG A 135 -7.18 -6.53 0.65
C ARG A 135 -6.88 -5.65 -0.55
N ASN A 136 -7.47 -4.46 -0.65
CA ASN A 136 -7.30 -3.55 -1.77
C ASN A 136 -6.63 -2.22 -1.37
N ALA A 137 -6.13 -2.10 -0.14
CA ALA A 137 -5.43 -0.91 0.36
C ALA A 137 -4.15 -0.60 -0.44
N LYS A 138 -3.61 0.62 -0.32
CA LYS A 138 -2.39 1.08 -1.02
C LYS A 138 -1.22 0.08 -0.90
N TYR A 139 -0.98 -0.48 0.29
CA TYR A 139 0.12 -1.41 0.55
C TYR A 139 -0.31 -2.87 0.70
N ALA A 140 -1.51 -3.21 0.24
CA ALA A 140 -1.98 -4.59 0.20
C ALA A 140 -1.09 -5.47 -0.71
N ASP A 141 -1.09 -6.78 -0.44
CA ASP A 141 -0.41 -7.75 -1.30
C ASP A 141 -0.95 -7.67 -2.74
N ARG A 142 -0.08 -7.35 -3.68
CA ARG A 142 -0.44 -7.12 -5.08
C ARG A 142 -0.94 -8.39 -5.78
N ALA A 143 -0.56 -9.58 -5.31
CA ALA A 143 -0.99 -10.85 -5.90
C ALA A 143 -2.42 -11.24 -5.46
N GLY A 144 -2.80 -10.93 -4.23
CA GLY A 144 -4.12 -11.18 -3.68
C GLY A 144 -5.12 -10.02 -3.85
N SER A 145 -4.63 -8.83 -4.17
CA SER A 145 -5.44 -7.62 -4.22
C SER A 145 -6.57 -7.68 -5.26
N GLY A 146 -7.69 -7.06 -4.93
CA GLY A 146 -8.91 -7.04 -5.74
C GLY A 146 -9.72 -8.34 -5.72
N LYS A 147 -9.14 -9.47 -5.28
CA LYS A 147 -9.88 -10.75 -5.17
C LYS A 147 -10.94 -10.66 -4.09
N PHE A 148 -12.20 -10.65 -4.51
CA PHE A 148 -13.35 -10.59 -3.63
C PHE A 148 -14.06 -11.94 -3.52
N ILE A 149 -14.36 -12.58 -4.65
CA ILE A 149 -15.00 -13.91 -4.71
C ILE A 149 -14.12 -14.84 -5.54
N THR A 150 -14.07 -16.11 -5.17
CA THR A 150 -13.44 -17.19 -5.96
C THR A 150 -14.46 -18.29 -6.17
N VAL A 151 -14.72 -18.64 -7.42
CA VAL A 151 -15.61 -19.72 -7.85
C VAL A 151 -14.75 -20.88 -8.35
N TYR A 152 -15.15 -22.11 -8.02
CA TYR A 152 -14.41 -23.34 -8.28
C TYR A 152 -15.15 -24.25 -9.26
N PRO A 153 -14.96 -24.07 -10.58
CA PRO A 153 -15.46 -24.99 -11.60
C PRO A 153 -14.88 -26.40 -11.42
N ALA A 154 -15.67 -27.45 -11.70
CA ALA A 154 -15.19 -28.83 -11.61
C ALA A 154 -14.27 -29.24 -12.77
N ASP A 155 -14.44 -28.60 -13.94
CA ASP A 155 -13.71 -28.89 -15.18
C ASP A 155 -13.68 -27.66 -16.10
N GLU A 156 -12.96 -27.74 -17.23
CA GLU A 156 -12.83 -26.65 -18.19
C GLU A 156 -14.15 -26.26 -18.87
N THR A 157 -15.04 -27.22 -19.09
CA THR A 157 -16.35 -26.96 -19.73
C THR A 157 -17.26 -26.18 -18.77
N ARG A 158 -17.26 -26.54 -17.49
CA ARG A 158 -17.91 -25.76 -16.43
C ARG A 158 -17.24 -24.39 -16.28
N CYS A 159 -15.91 -24.31 -16.38
CA CYS A 159 -15.22 -23.04 -16.29
C CYS A 159 -15.65 -22.07 -17.41
N GLU A 160 -15.74 -22.55 -18.65
CA GLU A 160 -16.20 -21.74 -19.79
C GLU A 160 -17.63 -21.22 -19.59
N ARG A 161 -18.57 -22.11 -19.22
CA ARG A 161 -19.97 -21.73 -18.97
C ARG A 161 -20.09 -20.71 -17.84
N LEU A 162 -19.51 -21.01 -16.66
CA LEU A 162 -19.56 -20.13 -15.50
C LEU A 162 -18.88 -18.78 -15.79
N ALA A 163 -17.79 -18.78 -16.55
CA ALA A 163 -17.11 -17.56 -16.95
C ALA A 163 -18.02 -16.67 -17.82
N ALA A 164 -18.72 -17.25 -18.79
CA ALA A 164 -19.67 -16.53 -19.63
C ALA A 164 -20.87 -16.02 -18.83
N GLU A 165 -21.51 -16.88 -18.04
CA GLU A 165 -22.67 -16.56 -17.21
C GLU A 165 -22.36 -15.46 -16.18
N LEU A 166 -21.21 -15.54 -15.50
CA LEU A 166 -20.78 -14.51 -14.55
C LEU A 166 -20.40 -13.20 -15.25
N SER A 167 -19.85 -13.25 -16.46
CA SER A 167 -19.51 -12.04 -17.24
C SER A 167 -20.78 -11.30 -17.67
N GLU A 168 -21.82 -12.04 -18.05
CA GLU A 168 -23.14 -11.46 -18.38
C GLU A 168 -23.83 -10.92 -17.12
N LEU A 169 -23.86 -11.71 -16.03
CA LEU A 169 -24.49 -11.35 -14.75
C LEU A 169 -23.91 -10.08 -14.13
N LEU A 170 -22.62 -9.83 -14.36
CA LEU A 170 -21.86 -8.71 -13.79
C LEU A 170 -21.45 -7.67 -14.84
N ALA A 171 -22.10 -7.68 -16.01
CA ALA A 171 -21.84 -6.70 -17.05
C ALA A 171 -22.03 -5.27 -16.54
N GLY A 172 -21.04 -4.40 -16.76
CA GLY A 172 -21.05 -3.00 -16.33
C GLY A 172 -20.67 -2.76 -14.86
N GLU A 173 -20.45 -3.81 -14.07
CA GLU A 173 -19.98 -3.65 -12.69
C GLU A 173 -18.51 -3.24 -12.63
N PRO A 174 -18.16 -2.17 -11.89
CA PRO A 174 -16.77 -1.80 -11.70
C PRO A 174 -16.06 -2.74 -10.72
N GLY A 175 -14.75 -2.88 -10.90
CA GLY A 175 -13.89 -3.59 -9.97
C GLY A 175 -12.42 -3.38 -10.31
N PRO A 176 -11.51 -3.47 -9.33
CA PRO A 176 -10.08 -3.39 -9.61
C PRO A 176 -9.65 -4.56 -10.50
N HIS A 177 -8.73 -4.29 -11.43
CA HIS A 177 -8.06 -5.34 -12.19
C HIS A 177 -7.27 -6.27 -11.23
N ILE A 178 -7.30 -7.57 -11.43
CA ILE A 178 -6.54 -8.53 -10.61
C ILE A 178 -5.25 -8.90 -11.36
N LEU A 179 -4.11 -8.36 -10.90
CA LEU A 179 -2.82 -8.48 -11.61
C LEU A 179 -2.34 -9.91 -11.87
N SER A 180 -2.71 -10.86 -11.00
CA SER A 180 -2.30 -12.26 -11.12
C SER A 180 -3.22 -13.10 -11.99
N ASP A 181 -4.26 -12.50 -12.58
CA ASP A 181 -5.36 -13.19 -13.24
C ASP A 181 -5.62 -12.58 -14.63
N LEU A 182 -6.20 -13.37 -15.53
CA LEU A 182 -6.60 -12.90 -16.86
C LEU A 182 -8.03 -12.35 -16.77
N ARG A 183 -8.22 -11.06 -17.07
CA ARG A 183 -9.56 -10.45 -17.14
C ARG A 183 -10.33 -10.97 -18.35
N LEU A 184 -11.61 -11.26 -18.15
CA LEU A 184 -12.54 -11.67 -19.20
C LEU A 184 -13.40 -10.47 -19.62
N GLY A 185 -13.13 -9.95 -20.82
CA GLY A 185 -13.75 -8.74 -21.34
C GLY A 185 -13.44 -7.53 -20.43
N ASP A 186 -14.43 -6.66 -20.27
CA ASP A 186 -14.33 -5.42 -19.49
C ASP A 186 -15.00 -5.54 -18.11
N GLY A 187 -15.51 -6.72 -17.75
CA GLY A 187 -16.17 -6.95 -16.47
C GLY A 187 -15.20 -7.20 -15.31
N PRO A 188 -15.71 -7.40 -14.09
CA PRO A 188 -14.92 -7.73 -12.91
C PRO A 188 -14.51 -9.21 -12.83
N VAL A 189 -14.75 -9.98 -13.90
CA VAL A 189 -14.51 -11.43 -13.95
C VAL A 189 -13.11 -11.71 -14.48
N HIS A 190 -12.38 -12.55 -13.75
CA HIS A 190 -11.01 -12.94 -14.06
C HIS A 190 -10.82 -14.44 -13.89
N VAL A 191 -9.81 -15.02 -14.55
CA VAL A 191 -9.47 -16.43 -14.41
C VAL A 191 -8.00 -16.65 -14.14
N ARG A 192 -7.71 -17.72 -13.41
CA ARG A 192 -6.35 -18.19 -13.17
C ARG A 192 -6.31 -19.69 -12.98
N TYR A 193 -5.25 -20.33 -13.48
CA TYR A 193 -4.92 -21.71 -13.14
C TYR A 193 -4.21 -21.79 -11.78
N GLY A 194 -4.58 -22.76 -10.94
CA GLY A 194 -3.85 -23.03 -9.70
C GLY A 194 -4.50 -24.09 -8.81
N GLY A 195 -3.89 -24.32 -7.65
CA GLY A 195 -4.39 -25.29 -6.67
C GLY A 195 -5.75 -24.88 -6.07
N PHE A 196 -6.62 -25.87 -5.94
CA PHE A 196 -7.90 -25.81 -5.22
C PHE A 196 -7.72 -26.31 -3.80
N THR A 197 -6.99 -27.43 -3.64
CA THR A 197 -6.60 -27.97 -2.35
C THR A 197 -5.24 -27.40 -1.91
N ARG A 198 -5.05 -27.21 -0.60
CA ARG A 198 -3.80 -26.68 -0.08
C ARG A 198 -2.73 -27.77 -0.12
N ARG A 199 -1.84 -27.69 -1.10
CA ARG A 199 -0.62 -28.49 -1.24
C ARG A 199 0.58 -27.57 -1.17
N ASN A 200 1.69 -28.04 -0.62
CA ASN A 200 2.91 -27.26 -0.57
C ASN A 200 4.11 -28.12 -1.02
N CYS A 201 5.09 -27.47 -1.62
CA CYS A 201 6.41 -28.02 -1.93
C CYS A 201 7.48 -26.97 -1.60
N TYR A 202 8.74 -27.39 -1.52
CA TYR A 202 9.85 -26.45 -1.41
C TYR A 202 10.26 -25.97 -2.80
N ASP A 203 10.52 -24.67 -2.95
CA ASP A 203 11.11 -24.15 -4.18
C ASP A 203 12.63 -24.39 -4.21
N ALA A 204 13.29 -23.98 -5.31
CA ALA A 204 14.73 -24.15 -5.49
C ALA A 204 15.59 -23.42 -4.43
N GLN A 205 14.99 -22.52 -3.66
CA GLN A 205 15.62 -21.78 -2.57
C GLN A 205 15.31 -22.40 -1.19
N GLY A 206 14.56 -23.51 -1.15
CA GLY A 206 14.17 -24.18 0.09
C GLY A 206 13.01 -23.49 0.82
N GLU A 207 12.29 -22.57 0.16
CA GLU A 207 11.13 -21.91 0.75
C GLU A 207 9.86 -22.73 0.52
N LEU A 208 9.02 -22.86 1.55
CA LEU A 208 7.76 -23.58 1.43
C LEU A 208 6.75 -22.75 0.62
N ARG A 209 6.33 -23.28 -0.53
CA ARG A 209 5.39 -22.63 -1.45
C ARG A 209 4.13 -23.47 -1.64
N PRO A 210 2.96 -22.85 -1.87
CA PRO A 210 1.81 -23.55 -2.43
C PRO A 210 2.19 -24.25 -3.74
N ALA A 211 1.58 -25.39 -4.04
CA ALA A 211 1.96 -26.23 -5.17
C ALA A 211 0.77 -26.66 -6.04
N VAL A 212 1.07 -26.91 -7.31
CA VAL A 212 0.26 -27.66 -8.26
C VAL A 212 1.02 -28.91 -8.69
N THR A 213 0.31 -29.91 -9.18
CA THR A 213 0.85 -31.15 -9.71
C THR A 213 1.19 -30.98 -11.20
N GLY A 214 2.43 -31.29 -11.55
CA GLY A 214 2.91 -31.36 -12.93
C GLY A 214 2.42 -32.61 -13.66
N PRO A 215 2.71 -32.74 -14.98
CA PRO A 215 2.26 -33.87 -15.80
C PRO A 215 2.85 -35.21 -15.35
N ASP A 216 3.99 -35.19 -14.65
CA ASP A 216 4.68 -36.35 -14.07
C ASP A 216 4.20 -36.71 -12.65
N GLY A 217 3.21 -35.99 -12.11
CA GLY A 217 2.71 -36.17 -10.76
C GLY A 217 3.53 -35.44 -9.68
N VAL A 218 4.61 -34.75 -10.05
CA VAL A 218 5.49 -34.04 -9.11
C VAL A 218 4.86 -32.70 -8.72
N LEU A 219 5.01 -32.31 -7.45
CA LEU A 219 4.57 -31.00 -6.98
C LEU A 219 5.53 -29.90 -7.46
N VAL A 220 4.97 -28.90 -8.13
CA VAL A 220 5.66 -27.72 -8.66
C VAL A 220 5.10 -26.47 -7.97
N PRO A 221 5.92 -25.46 -7.62
CA PRO A 221 5.44 -24.23 -7.00
C PRO A 221 4.36 -23.51 -7.83
N ASP A 222 3.19 -23.27 -7.22
CA ASP A 222 2.15 -22.37 -7.72
C ASP A 222 2.60 -20.92 -7.47
N LEU A 223 3.33 -20.34 -8.43
CA LEU A 223 3.88 -19.00 -8.32
C LEU A 223 2.76 -17.95 -8.25
N ARG A 224 2.57 -17.35 -7.06
CA ARG A 224 1.54 -16.32 -6.76
C ARG A 224 2.14 -14.92 -6.78
N GLY A 225 2.69 -14.51 -7.93
CA GLY A 225 3.16 -13.14 -8.13
C GLY A 225 2.07 -12.20 -8.65
N PRO A 226 2.32 -10.87 -8.69
CA PRO A 226 1.40 -9.88 -9.25
C PRO A 226 1.48 -9.82 -10.79
N VAL A 227 1.52 -11.01 -11.41
CA VAL A 227 1.60 -11.20 -12.87
C VAL A 227 0.84 -12.47 -13.20
N PHE A 228 -0.03 -12.41 -14.20
CA PHE A 228 -0.69 -13.59 -14.71
C PHE A 228 0.31 -14.57 -15.32
N ARG A 229 0.17 -15.85 -14.94
CA ARG A 229 1.01 -16.95 -15.43
C ARG A 229 0.15 -18.17 -15.67
N ILE A 230 0.48 -18.87 -16.74
CA ILE A 230 -0.02 -20.22 -17.03
C ILE A 230 1.19 -21.14 -16.92
N PRO A 231 1.11 -22.26 -16.19
CA PRO A 231 2.18 -23.24 -16.19
C PRO A 231 2.45 -23.75 -17.62
N ASP A 232 3.72 -23.97 -17.96
CA ASP A 232 4.14 -24.27 -19.35
C ASP A 232 3.51 -25.55 -19.93
N TRP A 233 3.04 -26.46 -19.07
CA TRP A 233 2.37 -27.70 -19.45
C TRP A 233 0.84 -27.60 -19.53
N VAL A 234 0.27 -26.43 -19.25
CA VAL A 234 -1.19 -26.19 -19.31
C VAL A 234 -1.51 -25.44 -20.59
N GLU A 235 -2.24 -26.08 -21.50
CA GLU A 235 -2.81 -25.41 -22.66
C GLU A 235 -4.03 -24.56 -22.23
N PRO A 236 -4.09 -23.26 -22.54
CA PRO A 236 -5.26 -22.45 -22.22
C PRO A 236 -6.48 -22.88 -23.04
N PRO A 237 -7.66 -23.05 -22.40
CA PRO A 237 -8.92 -23.30 -23.09
C PRO A 237 -9.18 -22.29 -24.21
N ALA A 238 -9.84 -22.73 -25.29
CA ALA A 238 -10.03 -21.93 -26.50
C ALA A 238 -10.72 -20.58 -26.22
N PHE A 239 -11.68 -20.55 -25.30
CA PHE A 239 -12.41 -19.33 -24.92
C PHE A 239 -11.51 -18.25 -24.27
N LEU A 240 -10.33 -18.61 -23.75
CA LEU A 240 -9.39 -17.65 -23.18
C LEU A 240 -8.52 -16.94 -24.23
N ARG A 241 -8.41 -17.49 -25.45
CA ARG A 241 -7.51 -16.98 -26.50
C ARG A 241 -7.79 -15.52 -26.89
N PRO A 242 -9.04 -15.05 -27.06
CA PRO A 242 -9.31 -13.64 -27.35
C PRO A 242 -8.81 -12.72 -26.24
N HIS A 243 -9.00 -13.11 -24.98
CA HIS A 243 -8.58 -12.34 -23.80
C HIS A 243 -7.06 -12.28 -23.65
N LEU A 244 -6.36 -13.40 -23.95
CA LEU A 244 -4.90 -13.44 -23.99
C LEU A 244 -4.35 -12.49 -25.07
N ARG A 245 -4.94 -12.50 -26.27
CA ARG A 245 -4.55 -11.57 -27.35
C ARG A 245 -4.79 -10.12 -26.98
N ALA A 246 -5.93 -9.80 -26.37
CA ALA A 246 -6.24 -8.45 -25.91
C ALA A 246 -5.21 -7.96 -24.87
N ARG A 247 -4.85 -8.82 -23.91
CA ARG A 247 -3.79 -8.53 -22.94
C ARG A 247 -2.44 -8.30 -23.61
N ASP A 248 -2.06 -9.14 -24.57
CA ASP A 248 -0.74 -9.04 -25.21
C ASP A 248 -0.65 -7.85 -26.18
N ALA A 249 -1.80 -7.34 -26.68
CA ALA A 249 -1.87 -6.15 -27.51
C ALA A 249 -1.69 -4.84 -26.72
N LEU A 250 -1.91 -4.86 -25.40
CA LEU A 250 -1.64 -3.72 -24.52
C LEU A 250 -0.13 -3.51 -24.41
N THR A 251 0.37 -2.53 -25.16
CA THR A 251 1.78 -2.14 -25.13
C THR A 251 1.92 -0.73 -24.59
N VAL A 252 2.97 -0.51 -23.80
CA VAL A 252 3.46 0.83 -23.44
C VAL A 252 4.23 1.49 -24.59
N ALA A 253 4.31 0.84 -25.76
CA ALA A 253 5.10 1.29 -26.90
C ALA A 253 4.61 2.62 -27.51
N GLY A 254 3.38 3.06 -27.17
CA GLY A 254 2.85 4.37 -27.55
C GLY A 254 3.26 5.52 -26.62
N LEU A 255 3.98 5.24 -25.52
CA LEU A 255 4.44 6.28 -24.59
C LEU A 255 5.74 6.91 -25.09
N PRO A 256 5.84 8.24 -25.18
CA PRO A 256 7.10 8.93 -25.48
C PRO A 256 8.06 8.92 -24.26
N TYR A 257 8.00 7.88 -23.44
CA TYR A 257 8.74 7.75 -22.19
C TYR A 257 9.37 6.36 -22.09
N ALA A 258 10.70 6.31 -22.09
CA ALA A 258 11.46 5.09 -21.87
C ALA A 258 11.67 4.88 -20.37
N ILE A 259 11.04 3.87 -19.77
CA ILE A 259 11.21 3.53 -18.36
C ILE A 259 12.65 3.03 -18.12
N GLU A 260 13.37 3.71 -17.23
CA GLU A 260 14.75 3.36 -16.85
C GLU A 260 14.78 2.45 -15.63
N SER A 261 13.94 2.74 -14.63
CA SER A 261 13.82 1.93 -13.42
C SER A 261 12.51 2.16 -12.68
N ALA A 262 12.10 1.18 -11.87
CA ALA A 262 11.02 1.35 -10.91
C ALA A 262 11.57 1.90 -9.59
N LEU A 263 11.02 3.02 -9.12
CA LEU A 263 11.39 3.66 -7.86
C LEU A 263 10.56 3.08 -6.70
N HIS A 264 9.28 2.80 -6.93
CA HIS A 264 8.39 2.27 -5.92
C HIS A 264 7.21 1.50 -6.53
N PHE A 265 6.71 0.49 -5.81
CA PHE A 265 5.46 -0.20 -6.15
C PHE A 265 4.49 -0.22 -4.98
N SER A 266 3.23 0.05 -5.29
CA SER A 266 2.09 -0.13 -4.41
C SER A 266 1.02 -0.98 -5.13
N ASN A 267 -0.06 -1.34 -4.42
CA ASN A 267 -1.25 -1.87 -5.07
C ASN A 267 -1.92 -0.85 -6.00
N GLY A 268 -1.82 0.43 -5.67
CA GLY A 268 -2.38 1.52 -6.50
C GLY A 268 -1.65 1.74 -7.82
N GLY A 269 -0.46 1.19 -8.02
CA GLY A 269 0.39 1.42 -9.19
C GLY A 269 1.86 1.58 -8.82
N GLY A 270 2.70 1.84 -9.83
CA GLY A 270 4.13 2.10 -9.66
C GLY A 270 4.53 3.57 -9.80
N VAL A 271 5.72 3.88 -9.29
CA VAL A 271 6.44 5.13 -9.57
C VAL A 271 7.72 4.75 -10.29
N TYR A 272 7.96 5.36 -11.45
CA TYR A 272 9.07 5.01 -12.34
C TYR A 272 9.92 6.22 -12.66
N LEU A 273 11.23 6.03 -12.72
CA LEU A 273 12.14 6.95 -13.40
C LEU A 273 12.12 6.60 -14.89
N ALA A 274 11.90 7.60 -15.73
CA ALA A 274 11.86 7.45 -17.16
C ALA A 274 12.58 8.59 -17.86
N ARG A 275 12.83 8.41 -19.16
CA ARG A 275 13.39 9.41 -20.05
C ARG A 275 12.36 9.78 -21.11
N ASP A 276 12.05 11.06 -21.23
CA ASP A 276 11.23 11.57 -22.33
C ASP A 276 12.03 11.43 -23.63
N SER A 277 11.51 10.65 -24.58
CA SER A 277 12.19 10.39 -25.85
C SER A 277 12.21 11.58 -26.80
N ARG A 278 11.36 12.60 -26.55
CA ARG A 278 11.27 13.82 -27.34
C ARG A 278 12.33 14.84 -26.93
N THR A 279 12.62 14.94 -25.62
CA THR A 279 13.51 15.97 -25.06
C THR A 279 14.82 15.40 -24.51
N GLY A 280 14.88 14.10 -24.23
CA GLY A 280 16.00 13.44 -23.56
C GLY A 280 16.04 13.66 -22.04
N ALA A 281 15.12 14.46 -21.47
CA ALA A 281 15.07 14.77 -20.05
C ALA A 281 14.59 13.58 -19.21
N GLN A 282 15.07 13.50 -17.96
CA GLN A 282 14.52 12.56 -16.99
C GLN A 282 13.22 13.08 -16.41
N VAL A 283 12.27 12.17 -16.21
CA VAL A 283 10.93 12.43 -15.68
C VAL A 283 10.53 11.33 -14.69
N VAL A 284 9.57 11.64 -13.84
CA VAL A 284 8.93 10.67 -12.95
C VAL A 284 7.54 10.33 -13.49
N LEU A 285 7.27 9.04 -13.71
CA LEU A 285 5.95 8.53 -14.09
C LEU A 285 5.27 7.95 -12.84
N LYS A 286 4.17 8.54 -12.42
CA LYS A 286 3.28 7.96 -11.39
C LYS A 286 2.10 7.28 -12.05
N GLU A 287 1.99 5.97 -11.87
CA GLU A 287 0.88 5.15 -12.33
C GLU A 287 -0.21 5.04 -11.26
N ALA A 288 -1.46 5.17 -11.67
CA ALA A 288 -2.64 4.91 -10.87
C ALA A 288 -3.57 3.91 -11.56
N ARG A 289 -3.88 2.85 -10.84
CA ARG A 289 -4.76 1.76 -11.26
C ARG A 289 -6.19 2.07 -10.80
N PRO A 290 -7.19 2.07 -11.70
CA PRO A 290 -8.58 2.27 -11.34
C PRO A 290 -9.03 1.31 -10.24
N HIS A 291 -9.80 1.84 -9.28
CA HIS A 291 -10.42 1.10 -8.19
C HIS A 291 -9.45 0.35 -7.25
N ALA A 292 -8.14 0.54 -7.39
CA ALA A 292 -7.12 -0.14 -6.59
C ALA A 292 -6.35 0.85 -5.70
N GLY A 293 -5.68 0.32 -4.67
CA GLY A 293 -4.84 1.11 -3.78
C GLY A 293 -5.65 2.10 -2.95
N LEU A 294 -6.68 1.60 -2.27
CA LEU A 294 -7.58 2.40 -1.44
C LEU A 294 -6.82 3.06 -0.28
N ALA A 295 -7.08 4.35 -0.07
CA ALA A 295 -6.71 5.07 1.14
C ALA A 295 -7.78 4.89 2.24
N ALA A 296 -7.55 5.45 3.43
CA ALA A 296 -8.46 5.29 4.57
C ALA A 296 -9.81 6.01 4.38
N ASP A 297 -9.91 7.03 3.52
CA ASP A 297 -11.18 7.64 3.08
C ASP A 297 -11.91 6.81 2.01
N GLY A 298 -11.29 5.72 1.53
CA GLY A 298 -11.81 4.91 0.42
C GLY A 298 -11.48 5.47 -0.96
N ALA A 299 -10.71 6.55 -1.07
CA ALA A 299 -10.25 7.04 -2.38
C ALA A 299 -9.28 6.04 -3.02
N ASP A 300 -9.51 5.70 -4.29
CA ASP A 300 -8.61 4.85 -5.06
C ASP A 300 -7.38 5.61 -5.56
N ALA A 301 -6.46 4.90 -6.21
CA ALA A 301 -5.23 5.49 -6.74
C ALA A 301 -5.50 6.58 -7.79
N VAL A 302 -6.52 6.41 -8.65
CA VAL A 302 -6.84 7.38 -9.71
C VAL A 302 -7.37 8.68 -9.11
N THR A 303 -8.27 8.59 -8.12
CA THR A 303 -8.77 9.73 -7.36
C THR A 303 -7.62 10.50 -6.71
N ARG A 304 -6.69 9.79 -6.07
CA ARG A 304 -5.51 10.39 -5.42
C ARG A 304 -4.54 11.02 -6.43
N LEU A 305 -4.32 10.38 -7.58
CA LEU A 305 -3.48 10.93 -8.65
C LEU A 305 -4.07 12.23 -9.24
N HIS A 306 -5.40 12.30 -9.39
CA HIS A 306 -6.08 13.52 -9.84
C HIS A 306 -6.01 14.65 -8.80
N ARG A 307 -6.09 14.33 -7.50
CA ARG A 307 -5.87 15.31 -6.42
C ARG A 307 -4.45 15.87 -6.49
N GLU A 308 -3.46 15.00 -6.62
CA GLU A 308 -2.06 15.40 -6.77
C GLU A 308 -1.84 16.29 -7.99
N ARG A 309 -2.36 15.88 -9.16
CA ARG A 309 -2.28 16.69 -10.38
C ARG A 309 -2.86 18.10 -10.16
N ARG A 310 -4.09 18.20 -9.64
CA ARG A 310 -4.77 19.49 -9.40
C ARG A 310 -3.99 20.37 -8.42
N ALA A 311 -3.40 19.76 -7.39
CA ALA A 311 -2.54 20.48 -6.45
C ALA A 311 -1.28 21.02 -7.15
N LEU A 312 -0.55 20.16 -7.87
CA LEU A 312 0.69 20.56 -8.55
C LEU A 312 0.46 21.58 -9.67
N GLU A 313 -0.63 21.48 -10.44
CA GLU A 313 -0.99 22.49 -11.44
C GLU A 313 -1.21 23.87 -10.82
N ARG A 314 -1.75 23.96 -9.59
CA ARG A 314 -1.86 25.22 -8.84
C ARG A 314 -0.53 25.73 -8.28
N LEU A 315 0.39 24.81 -8.01
CA LEU A 315 1.70 25.08 -7.44
C LEU A 315 2.76 25.35 -8.52
N SER A 316 2.41 25.23 -9.80
CA SER A 316 3.31 25.52 -10.92
C SER A 316 4.01 26.89 -10.76
N GLY A 317 5.29 26.90 -11.09
CA GLY A 317 6.22 28.01 -10.93
C GLY A 317 6.83 28.13 -9.52
N LEU A 318 6.58 27.20 -8.60
CA LEU A 318 7.27 27.13 -7.31
C LEU A 318 8.48 26.19 -7.42
N ASP A 319 9.68 26.70 -7.15
CA ASP A 319 10.94 25.92 -7.15
C ASP A 319 10.95 24.75 -6.14
N CYS A 320 10.04 24.78 -5.15
CA CYS A 320 9.93 23.80 -4.09
C CYS A 320 8.94 22.67 -4.39
N THR A 321 8.40 22.56 -5.61
CA THR A 321 7.47 21.49 -6.02
C THR A 321 7.76 21.04 -7.45
N PRO A 322 7.52 19.78 -7.82
CA PRO A 322 7.72 19.33 -9.20
C PRO A 322 6.67 19.89 -10.15
N GLU A 323 7.07 20.22 -11.37
CA GLU A 323 6.13 20.57 -12.45
C GLU A 323 5.37 19.36 -12.98
N VAL A 324 4.11 19.58 -13.37
CA VAL A 324 3.31 18.60 -14.15
C VAL A 324 3.67 18.77 -15.62
N LEU A 325 4.24 17.74 -16.22
CA LEU A 325 4.71 17.76 -17.61
C LEU A 325 3.69 17.17 -18.58
N ASP A 326 2.96 16.13 -18.17
CA ASP A 326 1.98 15.45 -18.99
C ASP A 326 1.03 14.60 -18.13
N HIS A 327 -0.11 14.19 -18.69
CA HIS A 327 -1.00 13.19 -18.10
C HIS A 327 -1.65 12.37 -19.21
N LEU A 328 -1.75 11.07 -19.00
CA LEU A 328 -2.24 10.16 -20.04
C LEU A 328 -2.86 8.90 -19.46
N THR A 329 -3.57 8.15 -20.29
CA THR A 329 -4.17 6.87 -19.91
C THR A 329 -3.71 5.77 -20.87
N VAL A 330 -3.18 4.67 -20.34
CA VAL A 330 -2.79 3.47 -21.11
C VAL A 330 -3.41 2.25 -20.44
N GLY A 331 -4.21 1.49 -21.19
CA GLY A 331 -4.82 0.26 -20.66
C GLY A 331 -5.61 0.51 -19.38
N GLU A 332 -6.46 1.54 -19.38
CA GLU A 332 -7.23 2.05 -18.23
C GLU A 332 -6.39 2.67 -17.11
N HIS A 333 -5.08 2.45 -17.06
CA HIS A 333 -4.22 3.01 -16.02
C HIS A 333 -3.89 4.46 -16.33
N HIS A 334 -3.98 5.31 -15.32
CA HIS A 334 -3.67 6.73 -15.43
C HIS A 334 -2.20 6.94 -15.10
N PHE A 335 -1.54 7.81 -15.86
CA PHE A 335 -0.16 8.21 -15.61
C PHE A 335 -0.10 9.73 -15.46
N LEU A 336 0.59 10.18 -14.41
CA LEU A 336 0.99 11.56 -14.21
C LEU A 336 2.50 11.64 -14.43
N VAL A 337 2.91 12.50 -15.35
CA VAL A 337 4.31 12.72 -15.69
C VAL A 337 4.76 13.99 -14.99
N LEU A 338 5.76 13.84 -14.11
CA LEU A 338 6.29 14.91 -13.29
C LEU A 338 7.75 15.18 -13.63
N GLU A 339 8.18 16.41 -13.37
CA GLU A 339 9.59 16.78 -13.33
C GLU A 339 10.37 15.82 -12.42
N HIS A 340 11.55 15.40 -12.89
CA HIS A 340 12.50 14.69 -12.03
C HIS A 340 13.27 15.66 -11.15
N ILE A 341 13.07 15.54 -9.84
CA ILE A 341 13.76 16.32 -8.82
C ILE A 341 15.08 15.62 -8.48
N ASP A 342 16.19 16.12 -9.03
CA ASP A 342 17.52 15.63 -8.65
C ASP A 342 17.86 16.04 -7.20
N GLY A 343 18.03 15.04 -6.34
CA GLY A 343 18.20 15.21 -4.91
C GLY A 343 18.13 13.89 -4.15
N LYS A 344 18.22 13.97 -2.83
CA LYS A 344 18.07 12.82 -1.92
C LYS A 344 16.97 13.07 -0.90
N PRO A 345 16.10 12.08 -0.60
CA PRO A 345 15.09 12.23 0.44
C PRO A 345 15.74 12.54 1.79
N LEU A 346 15.14 13.44 2.57
CA LEU A 346 15.69 13.95 3.83
C LEU A 346 15.97 12.83 4.84
N ASN A 347 15.16 11.78 4.85
CA ASN A 347 15.39 10.61 5.71
C ASN A 347 16.75 9.90 5.44
N THR A 348 17.32 10.03 4.25
CA THR A 348 18.61 9.40 3.92
C THR A 348 19.80 10.09 4.62
N PHE A 349 19.62 11.34 5.04
CA PHE A 349 20.67 12.12 5.70
C PHE A 349 20.90 11.68 7.14
N PHE A 350 19.96 10.95 7.76
CA PHE A 350 20.24 10.33 9.06
C PHE A 350 21.43 9.39 8.95
N ALA A 351 21.41 8.44 8.02
CA ALA A 351 22.50 7.47 7.83
C ALA A 351 23.82 8.09 7.36
N ARG A 352 23.79 9.28 6.75
CA ARG A 352 24.97 9.89 6.08
C ARG A 352 25.60 11.04 6.86
N ARG A 353 24.80 11.78 7.63
CA ARG A 353 25.21 13.06 8.24
C ARG A 353 25.02 13.08 9.75
N HIS A 354 24.16 12.22 10.31
CA HIS A 354 23.80 12.33 11.72
C HIS A 354 24.99 12.05 12.64
N PRO A 355 25.37 12.97 13.55
CA PRO A 355 26.59 12.87 14.33
C PRO A 355 26.56 11.70 15.32
N LEU A 356 25.39 11.36 15.87
CA LEU A 356 25.23 10.25 16.82
C LEU A 356 25.34 8.83 16.20
N ILE A 357 25.76 8.72 14.94
CA ILE A 357 26.19 7.43 14.37
C ILE A 357 27.58 7.04 14.90
N GLU A 358 28.39 8.04 15.26
CA GLU A 358 29.68 7.84 15.91
C GLU A 358 29.49 7.81 17.44
N ALA A 359 30.33 7.06 18.15
CA ALA A 359 30.19 6.86 19.59
C ALA A 359 30.45 8.12 20.43
N ASP A 360 31.32 9.02 19.94
CA ASP A 360 31.69 10.27 20.61
C ASP A 360 31.92 11.38 19.57
N PRO A 361 30.85 11.97 19.01
CA PRO A 361 30.98 13.03 18.03
C PRO A 361 31.45 14.31 18.71
N GLY A 362 32.58 14.86 18.27
CA GLY A 362 33.08 16.12 18.83
C GLY A 362 32.11 17.29 18.65
N GLU A 363 32.17 18.26 19.56
CA GLU A 363 31.27 19.43 19.64
C GLU A 363 31.08 20.17 18.31
N ARG A 364 32.17 20.34 17.54
CA ARG A 364 32.11 20.99 16.21
C ARG A 364 31.14 20.27 15.27
N LYS A 365 31.17 18.93 15.23
CA LYS A 365 30.32 18.14 14.35
C LYS A 365 28.84 18.21 14.77
N LEU A 366 28.59 18.23 16.08
CA LEU A 366 27.25 18.46 16.63
C LEU A 366 26.74 19.85 16.26
N ALA A 367 27.55 20.89 16.43
CA ALA A 367 27.17 22.27 16.07
C ALA A 367 26.92 22.45 14.56
N GLU A 368 27.77 21.88 13.70
CA GLU A 368 27.59 21.88 12.23
C GLU A 368 26.32 21.14 11.81
N TYR A 369 25.99 20.04 12.49
CA TYR A 369 24.73 19.33 12.25
C TYR A 369 23.53 20.15 12.71
N THR A 370 23.58 20.75 13.91
CA THR A 370 22.52 21.63 14.41
C THR A 370 22.24 22.76 13.42
N ALA A 371 23.28 23.48 12.98
CA ALA A 371 23.13 24.58 12.04
C ALA A 371 22.45 24.14 10.74
N TRP A 372 22.86 22.98 10.19
CA TRP A 372 22.25 22.39 9.01
C TRP A 372 20.79 22.00 9.24
N ALA A 373 20.47 21.33 10.35
CA ALA A 373 19.10 20.90 10.66
C ALA A 373 18.15 22.09 10.83
N LEU A 374 18.61 23.16 11.48
CA LEU A 374 17.85 24.42 11.62
C LEU A 374 17.61 25.08 10.26
N ASP A 375 18.62 25.14 9.38
CA ASP A 375 18.48 25.70 8.04
C ASP A 375 17.51 24.88 7.17
N VAL A 376 17.64 23.55 7.18
CA VAL A 376 16.72 22.64 6.48
C VAL A 376 15.29 22.84 6.97
N HIS A 377 15.06 22.90 8.29
CA HIS A 377 13.71 23.15 8.83
C HIS A 377 13.15 24.49 8.33
N ALA A 378 13.95 25.55 8.37
CA ALA A 378 13.53 26.87 7.91
C ALA A 378 13.22 26.90 6.40
N ARG A 379 13.98 26.15 5.58
CA ARG A 379 13.68 25.98 4.14
C ARG A 379 12.37 25.23 3.92
N VAL A 380 12.11 24.17 4.69
CA VAL A 380 10.86 23.40 4.61
C VAL A 380 9.68 24.25 5.08
N GLU A 381 9.83 25.04 6.14
CA GLU A 381 8.80 25.98 6.60
C GLU A 381 8.42 26.98 5.49
N ARG A 382 9.42 27.59 4.83
CA ARG A 382 9.18 28.49 3.68
C ARG A 382 8.51 27.79 2.51
N ALA A 383 8.88 26.55 2.19
CA ALA A 383 8.24 25.78 1.13
C ALA A 383 6.76 25.51 1.45
N VAL A 384 6.45 25.12 2.69
CA VAL A 384 5.07 24.91 3.15
C VAL A 384 4.27 26.22 3.13
N GLU A 385 4.85 27.34 3.55
CA GLU A 385 4.23 28.67 3.45
C GLU A 385 3.91 29.02 1.99
N ALA A 386 4.84 28.82 1.06
CA ALA A 386 4.60 29.07 -0.37
C ALA A 386 3.48 28.20 -0.96
N VAL A 387 3.36 26.94 -0.51
CA VAL A 387 2.25 26.04 -0.87
C VAL A 387 0.92 26.55 -0.31
N HIS A 388 0.91 27.00 0.96
CA HIS A 388 -0.27 27.57 1.61
C HIS A 388 -0.74 28.87 0.95
N ASP A 389 0.20 29.72 0.52
CA ASP A 389 -0.08 30.98 -0.18
C ASP A 389 -0.75 30.76 -1.54
N ARG A 390 -0.55 29.58 -2.15
CA ARG A 390 -1.28 29.13 -3.36
C ARG A 390 -2.62 28.45 -3.05
N GLY A 391 -3.05 28.45 -1.79
CA GLY A 391 -4.33 27.89 -1.37
C GLY A 391 -4.37 26.36 -1.29
N VAL A 392 -3.21 25.71 -1.14
CA VAL A 392 -3.08 24.25 -1.02
C VAL A 392 -2.61 23.89 0.39
N VAL A 393 -3.21 22.87 1.00
CA VAL A 393 -2.74 22.23 2.24
C VAL A 393 -2.04 20.93 1.85
N PHE A 394 -0.83 20.70 2.35
CA PHE A 394 0.00 19.55 1.97
C PHE A 394 -0.49 18.23 2.58
N ASN A 395 -0.85 18.27 3.88
CA ASN A 395 -1.52 17.23 4.65
C ASN A 395 -0.73 15.92 4.89
N ASP A 396 0.44 15.73 4.28
CA ASP A 396 1.30 14.55 4.50
C ASP A 396 2.80 14.93 4.58
N LEU A 397 3.12 15.97 5.36
CA LEU A 397 4.50 16.40 5.57
C LEU A 397 5.26 15.41 6.48
N HIS A 398 6.31 14.80 5.93
CA HIS A 398 7.26 13.98 6.68
C HIS A 398 8.59 13.83 5.94
N LEU A 399 9.60 13.26 6.61
CA LEU A 399 10.98 13.12 6.12
C LEU A 399 11.12 12.45 4.74
N PHE A 400 10.24 11.52 4.36
CA PHE A 400 10.30 10.86 3.05
C PHE A 400 9.72 11.70 1.89
N ASN A 401 8.92 12.73 2.18
CA ASN A 401 8.26 13.60 1.20
C ASN A 401 9.02 14.93 1.04
N ILE A 402 10.22 15.03 1.60
CA ILE A 402 11.11 16.19 1.50
C ILE A 402 12.37 15.73 0.78
N MET A 403 12.64 16.32 -0.37
CA MET A 403 13.85 16.11 -1.16
C MET A 403 14.85 17.24 -0.88
N ILE A 404 16.12 16.89 -0.68
CA ILE A 404 17.22 17.84 -0.52
C ILE A 404 18.12 17.75 -1.75
N ARG A 405 18.29 18.87 -2.45
CA ARG A 405 19.18 18.98 -3.62
C ARG A 405 20.64 19.14 -3.19
N GLU A 406 21.56 19.13 -4.15
CA GLU A 406 23.00 19.31 -3.85
C GLU A 406 23.34 20.70 -3.30
N ASP A 407 22.56 21.73 -3.63
CA ASP A 407 22.67 23.10 -3.10
C ASP A 407 21.89 23.32 -1.79
N ASP A 408 21.48 22.22 -1.14
CA ASP A 408 20.64 22.16 0.06
C ASP A 408 19.22 22.77 -0.14
N SER A 409 18.81 23.14 -1.35
CA SER A 409 17.43 23.57 -1.59
C SER A 409 16.47 22.40 -1.40
N VAL A 410 15.23 22.71 -1.02
CA VAL A 410 14.23 21.72 -0.65
C VAL A 410 13.10 21.68 -1.65
N ALA A 411 12.64 20.47 -1.98
CA ALA A 411 11.43 20.25 -2.74
C ALA A 411 10.50 19.29 -1.99
N LEU A 412 9.21 19.59 -1.99
CA LEU A 412 8.15 18.75 -1.44
C LEU A 412 7.65 17.81 -2.53
N LEU A 413 7.41 16.56 -2.17
CA LEU A 413 6.98 15.49 -3.07
C LEU A 413 5.68 14.85 -2.56
N ASP A 414 4.95 14.22 -3.47
CA ASP A 414 3.77 13.42 -3.16
C ASP A 414 2.58 14.22 -2.61
N PHE A 415 1.87 14.91 -3.50
CA PHE A 415 0.70 15.74 -3.16
C PHE A 415 -0.61 14.94 -3.17
N GLU A 416 -0.56 13.61 -3.07
CA GLU A 416 -1.75 12.75 -3.13
C GLU A 416 -2.75 12.98 -1.98
N ALA A 417 -2.28 13.51 -0.85
CA ALA A 417 -3.08 13.85 0.33
C ALA A 417 -3.50 15.34 0.37
N ALA A 418 -3.03 16.13 -0.60
CA ALA A 418 -3.26 17.56 -0.63
C ALA A 418 -4.74 17.89 -0.87
N HIS A 419 -5.17 19.00 -0.29
CA HIS A 419 -6.53 19.52 -0.45
C HIS A 419 -6.51 21.05 -0.49
N GLU A 420 -7.62 21.65 -0.89
CA GLU A 420 -7.72 23.10 -0.99
C GLU A 420 -8.00 23.74 0.36
N VAL A 421 -7.43 24.93 0.59
CA VAL A 421 -7.73 25.74 1.78
C VAL A 421 -9.23 26.07 1.78
N GLY A 422 -9.94 25.53 2.78
CA GLY A 422 -11.40 25.68 2.92
C GLY A 422 -12.18 24.37 2.80
N GLU A 423 -11.58 23.33 2.22
CA GLU A 423 -12.11 21.97 2.36
C GLU A 423 -11.86 21.51 3.81
N ALA A 424 -12.90 21.02 4.49
CA ALA A 424 -12.81 20.48 5.85
C ALA A 424 -12.14 19.08 5.85
N GLY A 425 -11.03 18.94 5.13
CA GLY A 425 -10.26 17.72 5.03
C GLY A 425 -9.71 17.31 6.40
N ARG A 426 -9.97 16.07 6.80
CA ARG A 426 -9.18 15.42 7.86
C ARG A 426 -7.89 14.90 7.23
N GLN A 427 -6.86 14.73 8.04
CA GLN A 427 -5.68 14.00 7.61
C GLN A 427 -6.06 12.54 7.41
N THR A 428 -6.07 12.08 6.15
CA THR A 428 -6.56 10.74 5.78
C THR A 428 -5.44 9.74 5.54
N VAL A 429 -4.29 10.25 5.10
CA VAL A 429 -3.06 9.50 4.90
C VAL A 429 -2.00 10.26 5.69
N ALA A 430 -1.25 9.53 6.52
CA ALA A 430 -0.23 10.14 7.36
C ALA A 430 0.82 9.11 7.74
N ASN A 431 2.07 9.54 7.73
CA ASN A 431 3.12 8.81 8.43
C ASN A 431 2.80 8.77 9.94
N PRO A 432 2.84 7.59 10.60
CA PRO A 432 2.51 7.45 12.03
C PRO A 432 3.22 8.43 12.96
N GLY A 433 4.45 8.85 12.63
CA GLY A 433 5.23 9.82 13.41
C GLY A 433 4.82 11.28 13.21
N PHE A 434 3.85 11.57 12.35
CA PHE A 434 3.43 12.92 11.95
C PHE A 434 1.90 13.08 11.96
N VAL A 435 1.16 12.08 12.47
CA VAL A 435 -0.31 12.11 12.55
C VAL A 435 -0.75 13.23 13.48
N ALA A 436 -1.47 14.21 12.92
CA ALA A 436 -1.99 15.33 13.68
C ALA A 436 -3.13 14.91 14.61
N PRO A 437 -3.27 15.58 15.77
CA PRO A 437 -4.42 15.41 16.64
C PRO A 437 -5.75 15.59 15.89
N SER A 438 -6.77 14.80 16.28
CA SER A 438 -8.05 14.74 15.55
C SER A 438 -8.89 16.03 15.57
N ASP A 439 -8.47 17.08 16.28
CA ASP A 439 -9.02 18.44 16.30
C ASP A 439 -8.36 19.37 15.25
N ARG A 440 -7.21 19.00 14.69
CA ARG A 440 -6.47 19.81 13.70
C ARG A 440 -6.99 19.59 12.28
N ARG A 441 -7.12 20.67 11.51
CA ARG A 441 -7.67 20.70 10.15
C ARG A 441 -6.90 21.68 9.28
N GLY A 442 -6.92 21.46 7.96
CA GLY A 442 -6.28 22.35 6.98
C GLY A 442 -4.82 22.62 7.33
N VAL A 443 -4.40 23.87 7.19
CA VAL A 443 -3.01 24.33 7.48
C VAL A 443 -2.51 23.98 8.89
N ALA A 444 -3.42 23.77 9.86
CA ALA A 444 -3.01 23.38 11.20
C ALA A 444 -2.43 21.95 11.28
N VAL A 445 -2.74 21.09 10.29
CA VAL A 445 -2.13 19.76 10.14
C VAL A 445 -0.66 19.91 9.74
N ASP A 446 -0.37 20.72 8.72
CA ASP A 446 1.00 20.95 8.26
C ASP A 446 1.86 21.65 9.32
N ARG A 447 1.27 22.59 10.07
CA ARG A 447 1.95 23.22 11.21
C ARG A 447 2.31 22.22 12.31
N TYR A 448 1.43 21.25 12.57
CA TYR A 448 1.74 20.16 13.51
C TYR A 448 2.87 19.29 12.98
N ALA A 449 2.83 18.93 11.70
CA ALA A 449 3.88 18.14 11.07
C ALA A 449 5.24 18.87 11.04
N LEU A 450 5.27 20.19 10.82
CA LEU A 450 6.47 21.02 10.97
C LEU A 450 7.02 21.00 12.40
N ALA A 451 6.16 20.99 13.42
CA ALA A 451 6.58 20.87 14.81
C ALA A 451 7.17 19.47 15.11
N CYS A 452 6.55 18.41 14.57
CA CYS A 452 7.13 17.06 14.61
C CYS A 452 8.48 17.00 13.89
N LEU A 453 8.63 17.70 12.76
CA LEU A 453 9.88 17.73 11.99
C LEU A 453 11.03 18.33 12.81
N ARG A 454 10.76 19.34 13.66
CA ARG A 454 11.78 19.91 14.56
C ARG A 454 12.42 18.86 15.46
N LEU A 455 11.62 17.92 15.97
CA LEU A 455 12.13 16.79 16.76
C LEU A 455 12.77 15.75 15.85
N ALA A 456 12.08 15.38 14.78
CA ALA A 456 12.48 14.28 13.92
C ALA A 456 13.85 14.49 13.29
N LEU A 457 14.22 15.72 12.94
CA LEU A 457 15.54 16.09 12.42
C LEU A 457 16.70 15.72 13.34
N PHE A 458 16.48 15.63 14.66
CA PHE A 458 17.53 15.27 15.63
C PHE A 458 17.30 13.88 16.23
N LEU A 459 16.05 13.53 16.49
CA LEU A 459 15.65 12.24 17.07
C LEU A 459 14.38 11.77 16.34
N PRO A 460 14.48 10.92 15.30
CA PRO A 460 13.35 10.43 14.50
C PRO A 460 12.52 9.37 15.23
N LEU A 461 12.14 9.65 16.49
CA LEU A 461 11.34 8.82 17.38
C LEU A 461 9.92 9.37 17.55
N THR A 462 9.45 10.17 16.59
CA THR A 462 8.14 10.85 16.67
C THR A 462 6.94 9.89 16.61
N SER A 463 7.14 8.63 16.20
CA SER A 463 6.12 7.58 16.32
C SER A 463 5.68 7.33 17.77
N LEU A 464 6.54 7.63 18.77
CA LEU A 464 6.19 7.56 20.19
C LEU A 464 5.08 8.55 20.58
N LEU A 465 4.88 9.62 19.81
CA LEU A 465 3.86 10.64 20.11
C LEU A 465 2.44 10.12 19.91
N ALA A 466 2.27 9.10 19.07
CA ALA A 466 1.00 8.38 18.94
C ALA A 466 0.64 7.57 20.19
N LEU A 467 1.66 7.12 20.95
CA LEU A 467 1.49 6.35 22.19
C LEU A 467 1.39 7.26 23.42
N ASP A 468 2.30 8.23 23.55
CA ASP A 468 2.32 9.20 24.65
C ASP A 468 2.87 10.55 24.18
N ARG A 469 1.98 11.54 24.07
CA ARG A 469 2.33 12.90 23.63
C ARG A 469 3.31 13.61 24.57
N ARG A 470 3.41 13.20 25.85
CA ARG A 470 4.37 13.78 26.80
C ARG A 470 5.81 13.47 26.38
N LYS A 471 6.02 12.46 25.54
CA LYS A 471 7.34 12.17 24.98
C LYS A 471 7.88 13.30 24.10
N ALA A 472 7.05 14.20 23.56
CA ALA A 472 7.55 15.35 22.82
C ALA A 472 8.46 16.24 23.67
N ALA A 473 8.07 16.55 24.92
CA ALA A 473 8.88 17.35 25.84
C ALA A 473 10.17 16.63 26.23
N HIS A 474 10.07 15.33 26.55
CA HIS A 474 11.24 14.51 26.85
C HIS A 474 12.23 14.45 25.68
N LEU A 475 11.76 14.23 24.45
CA LEU A 475 12.60 14.24 23.27
C LEU A 475 13.23 15.62 23.04
N ALA A 476 12.49 16.70 23.25
CA ALA A 476 13.02 18.06 23.15
C ALA A 476 14.17 18.30 24.14
N ASP A 477 14.02 17.87 25.39
CA ASP A 477 15.07 18.01 26.41
C ASP A 477 16.33 17.21 26.01
N VAL A 478 16.17 15.97 25.52
CA VAL A 478 17.31 15.17 25.03
C VAL A 478 17.99 15.85 23.83
N VAL A 479 17.24 16.47 22.91
CA VAL A 479 17.83 17.22 21.79
C VAL A 479 18.65 18.40 22.30
N VAL A 480 18.14 19.15 23.27
CA VAL A 480 18.86 20.31 23.84
C VAL A 480 20.16 19.88 24.52
N ASP A 481 20.13 18.77 25.24
CA ASP A 481 21.29 18.25 25.95
C ASP A 481 22.39 17.73 25.00
N GLN A 482 21.98 17.13 23.87
CA GLN A 482 22.91 16.48 22.94
C GLN A 482 23.39 17.41 21.82
N PHE A 483 22.59 18.40 21.44
CA PHE A 483 22.85 19.26 20.28
C PHE A 483 22.92 20.74 20.70
N PRO A 484 24.14 21.31 20.79
CA PRO A 484 24.32 22.72 21.15
C PRO A 484 23.91 23.64 19.98
N GLY A 485 23.77 24.94 20.26
CA GLY A 485 23.61 25.95 19.20
C GLY A 485 22.17 26.39 18.94
N GLY A 486 21.40 26.72 19.99
CA GLY A 486 20.08 27.35 19.85
C GLY A 486 18.88 26.39 19.68
N THR A 487 19.10 25.09 19.86
CA THR A 487 18.06 24.05 19.80
C THR A 487 16.89 24.30 20.73
N ARG A 488 17.12 24.83 21.94
CA ARG A 488 16.03 25.18 22.88
C ARG A 488 15.07 26.19 22.28
N ALA A 489 15.59 27.32 21.79
CA ALA A 489 14.78 28.37 21.18
C ALA A 489 14.04 27.86 19.93
N PHE A 490 14.70 27.02 19.12
CA PHE A 490 14.11 26.39 17.94
C PHE A 490 12.93 25.47 18.29
N LEU A 491 13.06 24.65 19.33
CA LEU A 491 12.02 23.71 19.77
C LEU A 491 10.85 24.41 20.46
N ASP A 492 11.12 25.48 21.23
CA ASP A 492 10.09 26.28 21.91
C ASP A 492 9.34 27.25 20.99
N ALA A 493 9.88 27.53 19.80
CA ALA A 493 9.30 28.47 18.85
C ALA A 493 7.86 28.06 18.48
N ARG A 494 6.88 28.90 18.78
CA ARG A 494 5.52 28.72 18.24
C ARG A 494 5.50 29.21 16.79
N GLY A 495 4.94 28.42 15.88
CA GLY A 495 4.82 28.81 14.47
C GLY A 495 4.11 30.16 14.31
N ARG A 496 4.45 30.93 13.26
CA ARG A 496 3.79 32.20 12.97
C ARG A 496 2.29 31.95 12.74
N GLY A 497 1.44 32.48 13.62
CA GLY A 497 -0.03 32.39 13.52
C GLY A 497 -0.75 31.51 14.54
N ASP A 498 -0.09 31.00 15.60
CA ASP A 498 -0.74 30.24 16.67
C ASP A 498 -1.30 31.17 17.77
N HIS A 499 -2.44 31.81 17.51
CA HIS A 499 -3.22 32.58 18.51
C HIS A 499 -4.28 31.70 19.19
N GLY A 500 -3.88 30.53 19.72
CA GLY A 500 -4.77 29.63 20.45
C GLY A 500 -4.13 29.07 21.72
N ARG A 501 -4.53 29.57 22.88
CA ARG A 501 -4.23 28.94 24.18
C ARG A 501 -5.05 27.66 24.32
N HIS A 502 -4.43 26.48 24.37
CA HIS A 502 -5.04 25.32 25.03
C HIS A 502 -3.98 24.43 25.69
N HIS A 503 -3.62 24.76 26.93
CA HIS A 503 -3.15 23.78 27.90
C HIS A 503 -4.36 23.23 28.63
N GLY A 504 -4.82 22.06 28.22
CA GLY A 504 -5.72 21.22 29.00
C GLY A 504 -5.19 19.79 28.95
N PRO A 505 -5.02 19.10 30.08
CA PRO A 505 -4.73 17.68 30.06
C PRO A 505 -5.89 16.95 29.34
N PRO A 506 -5.62 15.86 28.59
CA PRO A 506 -6.69 15.01 28.08
C PRO A 506 -7.52 14.48 29.26
N PRO A 507 -8.84 14.23 29.07
CA PRO A 507 -9.65 13.62 30.10
C PRO A 507 -9.03 12.28 30.50
N PRO A 508 -9.04 11.91 31.80
CA PRO A 508 -8.64 10.58 32.23
C PRO A 508 -9.50 9.54 31.49
N PHE A 509 -8.86 8.45 31.10
CA PHE A 509 -9.47 7.32 30.42
C PHE A 509 -10.82 6.96 31.05
N GLY A 510 -11.88 7.00 30.25
CA GLY A 510 -13.17 6.42 30.61
C GLY A 510 -12.98 4.91 30.78
N GLY A 511 -12.73 4.49 32.01
CA GLY A 511 -12.69 3.08 32.39
C GLY A 511 -14.07 2.48 32.21
N ALA A 512 -14.17 1.45 31.37
CA ALA A 512 -15.07 0.37 31.69
C ALA A 512 -14.55 -0.23 33.01
N ASP A 513 -15.40 -0.25 34.04
CA ASP A 513 -15.12 -0.87 35.33
C ASP A 513 -14.65 -2.31 35.12
N GLY A 514 -13.34 -2.51 35.29
CA GLY A 514 -12.68 -3.80 35.27
C GLY A 514 -11.59 -3.75 36.32
N THR A 515 -11.96 -4.03 37.57
CA THR A 515 -11.05 -4.19 38.70
C THR A 515 -10.13 -5.40 38.48
N GLY A 516 -9.14 -5.26 37.62
CA GLY A 516 -8.04 -6.19 37.45
C GLY A 516 -6.79 -5.65 38.12
N ARG A 517 -6.46 -6.16 39.32
CA ARG A 517 -5.18 -5.92 39.99
C ARG A 517 -4.05 -6.28 39.02
N VAL A 518 -3.24 -5.30 38.64
CA VAL A 518 -1.94 -5.54 37.99
C VAL A 518 -1.03 -6.22 39.02
N VAL A 519 -0.72 -7.50 38.80
CA VAL A 519 0.26 -8.23 39.60
C VAL A 519 1.64 -8.04 38.93
N PRO A 520 2.67 -7.54 39.65
CA PRO A 520 4.02 -7.44 39.09
C PRO A 520 4.59 -8.83 38.83
N VAL A 521 5.06 -9.08 37.60
CA VAL A 521 5.83 -10.29 37.26
C VAL A 521 7.31 -10.01 37.53
N PRO A 522 8.00 -10.78 38.40
CA PRO A 522 9.44 -10.63 38.62
C PRO A 522 10.24 -11.03 37.38
N ALA A 523 11.37 -10.37 37.14
CA ALA A 523 12.28 -10.67 36.05
C ALA A 523 12.87 -12.09 36.19
N GLY A 524 12.40 -13.03 35.36
CA GLY A 524 12.94 -14.38 35.27
C GLY A 524 14.28 -14.42 34.53
N ARG A 525 15.26 -15.17 35.06
CA ARG A 525 16.57 -15.40 34.42
C ARG A 525 16.40 -16.13 33.09
N LEU A 526 17.11 -15.63 32.05
CA LEU A 526 17.22 -16.28 30.74
C LEU A 526 17.80 -17.69 30.85
N PRO A 527 17.27 -18.70 30.14
CA PRO A 527 17.85 -20.04 30.12
C PRO A 527 19.18 -20.05 29.35
N SER A 528 20.21 -20.58 29.99
CA SER A 528 21.54 -20.83 29.45
C SER A 528 21.50 -21.83 28.28
N GLN A 529 22.23 -21.53 27.20
CA GLN A 529 22.38 -22.38 26.02
C GLN A 529 22.89 -23.80 26.37
N PRO A 530 22.41 -24.86 25.71
CA PRO A 530 22.98 -26.19 25.85
C PRO A 530 24.30 -26.28 25.06
N ARG A 531 25.35 -26.73 25.74
CA ARG A 531 26.60 -27.16 25.10
C ARG A 531 26.38 -28.53 24.44
N THR A 532 26.82 -28.64 23.20
CA THR A 532 26.96 -29.89 22.44
C THR A 532 27.92 -30.87 23.13
N PRO A 533 27.63 -32.17 23.11
CA PRO A 533 28.65 -33.22 23.02
C PRO A 533 29.14 -33.37 21.58
#